data_AF-A0A3C0VAG0-F1
#
_entry.id   AF-A0A3C0VAG0-F1
#
_cell.length_a   1.000
_cell.length_b   1.000
_cell.length_c   1.000
_cell.angle_alpha   90.00
_cell.angle_beta   90.00
_cell.angle_gamma   90.00
#
_symmetry.space_group_name_H-M   'P 1'
#
loop_
_entity.id
_entity.type
_entity.pdbx_description
1 polymer ?
#
loop_
_entity_poly.entity_id
_entity_poly.type
_entity_poly.pdbx_seq_one_letter_code
_entity_poly.pdbx_strand_id
1 'polypeptide(L)'
;MAVTAAEPRGAGVRRGGGVTLIELLVVLMIVSSLLGLSFAGLQAWQRRSAAEACLAEVGLRLREARNFAVSGSVGSVVDVNTDRSTLTSYSFVPAALLSFDGEAGGATLRGATTERGRLGNGANLSGGDIFFENASALVSPNGAAVRAWLCPLGAPPRGGAWTLCAAGEWLAVQVTPDLGLEVKLGPWTGTTRGRAVVPGRWHDVLVAWKRGAPAEEIALRIDGVDVRIDGPERIAAHDPGIDPFGAGLTLGPLGALIDEVQVFALIESPEHEIPGEFVLVGPRTRVHFAPSGALDLRRHDEPVAITIADAAEVDAAVGGARTIVKSAVEAPARGSARVWIELSGRIWSERLEPAEAAAPPAEKKTMPAKETPASGAPKKAGAAGAGEAAHAK
;
A
#
# COMPACT_ATOMS: atom_id res chain seq x y z
N MET A 1 63.56 74.54 -59.91
CA MET A 1 64.17 73.31 -59.36
C MET A 1 63.35 72.91 -58.15
N ALA A 2 62.96 71.64 -58.08
CA ALA A 2 62.35 70.92 -56.94
C ALA A 2 60.90 71.25 -56.49
N VAL A 3 60.04 70.37 -57.03
CA VAL A 3 58.75 69.77 -56.61
C VAL A 3 58.48 69.63 -55.10
N THR A 4 57.17 69.58 -54.77
CA THR A 4 56.42 68.74 -53.78
C THR A 4 55.65 69.56 -52.73
N ALA A 5 54.47 69.16 -52.23
CA ALA A 5 53.37 68.29 -52.64
C ALA A 5 52.27 68.52 -51.57
N ALA A 6 51.00 68.46 -51.97
CA ALA A 6 49.86 68.51 -51.06
C ALA A 6 49.67 67.18 -50.31
N GLU A 7 49.19 67.19 -49.06
CA GLU A 7 48.00 66.44 -48.66
C GLU A 7 47.54 66.72 -47.20
N PRO A 8 46.27 66.42 -46.88
CA PRO A 8 45.56 66.75 -45.64
C PRO A 8 45.51 65.57 -44.65
N ARG A 9 44.97 65.82 -43.44
CA ARG A 9 44.05 64.97 -42.62
C ARG A 9 44.40 64.94 -41.13
N GLY A 10 43.34 64.99 -40.33
CA GLY A 10 43.18 64.01 -39.25
C GLY A 10 43.34 64.50 -37.81
N ALA A 11 42.50 65.44 -37.36
CA ALA A 11 42.23 65.59 -35.94
C ALA A 11 41.09 64.62 -35.55
N GLY A 12 41.45 63.49 -34.95
CA GLY A 12 40.51 62.45 -34.53
C GLY A 12 41.20 61.37 -33.70
N VAL A 13 41.83 61.76 -32.60
CA VAL A 13 42.39 60.80 -31.63
C VAL A 13 41.23 60.09 -30.93
N ARG A 14 40.93 58.86 -31.35
CA ARG A 14 40.14 57.92 -30.56
C ARG A 14 40.98 57.57 -29.32
N ARG A 15 40.54 58.01 -28.13
CA ARG A 15 41.02 57.47 -26.85
C ARG A 15 40.49 56.03 -26.74
N GLY A 16 41.33 55.05 -27.07
CA GLY A 16 41.11 53.67 -26.63
C GLY A 16 41.39 53.60 -25.12
N GLY A 17 40.33 53.51 -24.31
CA GLY A 17 40.48 53.19 -22.90
C GLY A 17 41.01 51.76 -22.77
N GLY A 18 42.23 51.61 -22.26
CA GLY A 18 42.80 50.31 -21.94
C GLY A 18 42.12 49.77 -20.69
N VAL A 19 41.53 48.58 -20.78
CA VAL A 19 40.99 47.83 -19.64
C VAL A 19 42.14 47.62 -18.65
N THR A 20 41.98 48.11 -17.43
CA THR A 20 43.02 47.94 -16.40
C THR A 20 43.01 46.50 -15.89
N LEU A 21 44.16 45.97 -15.48
CA LEU A 21 44.27 44.61 -14.92
C LEU A 21 43.31 44.39 -13.73
N ILE A 22 43.10 45.44 -12.93
CA ILE A 22 42.16 45.44 -11.79
C ILE A 22 40.71 45.30 -12.27
N GLU A 23 40.32 46.04 -13.30
CA GLU A 23 38.98 45.95 -13.89
C GLU A 23 38.70 44.57 -14.47
N LEU A 24 39.72 43.95 -15.09
CA LEU A 24 39.63 42.59 -15.62
C LEU A 24 39.47 41.55 -14.49
N LEU A 25 40.18 41.71 -13.36
CA LEU A 25 40.02 40.85 -12.18
C LEU A 25 38.64 40.99 -11.52
N VAL A 26 38.11 42.22 -11.42
CA VAL A 26 36.78 42.47 -10.85
C VAL A 26 35.69 41.85 -11.74
N VAL A 27 35.79 42.03 -13.06
CA VAL A 27 34.87 41.40 -14.01
C VAL A 27 34.93 39.87 -13.89
N LEU A 28 36.13 39.28 -13.80
CA LEU A 28 36.28 37.84 -13.61
C LEU A 28 35.61 37.37 -12.30
N MET A 29 35.82 38.10 -11.20
CA MET A 29 35.21 37.78 -9.90
C MET A 29 33.68 37.82 -9.94
N ILE A 30 33.10 38.84 -10.59
CA ILE A 30 31.65 38.97 -10.76
C ILE A 30 31.11 37.83 -11.62
N VAL A 31 31.75 37.55 -12.77
CA VAL A 31 31.32 36.47 -13.67
C VAL A 31 31.42 35.11 -12.97
N SER A 32 32.51 34.83 -12.25
CA SER A 32 32.67 33.60 -11.46
C SER A 32 31.61 33.47 -10.36
N SER A 33 31.26 34.58 -9.68
CA SER A 33 30.21 34.57 -8.65
C SER A 33 28.82 34.30 -9.25
N LEU A 34 28.50 34.91 -10.39
CA LEU A 34 27.24 34.68 -11.10
C LEU A 34 27.15 33.24 -11.64
N LEU A 35 28.24 32.69 -12.16
CA LEU A 35 28.32 31.29 -12.59
C LEU A 35 28.14 30.34 -11.41
N GLY A 36 28.77 30.62 -10.27
CA GLY A 36 28.62 29.83 -9.04
C GLY A 36 27.17 29.79 -8.53
N LEU A 37 26.52 30.95 -8.48
CA LEU A 37 25.10 31.05 -8.10
C LEU A 37 24.18 30.32 -9.10
N SER A 38 24.47 30.44 -10.39
CA SER A 38 23.69 29.76 -11.45
C SER A 38 23.82 28.24 -11.36
N PHE A 39 25.04 27.74 -11.09
CA PHE A 39 25.30 26.32 -10.91
C PHE A 39 24.61 25.77 -9.65
N ALA A 40 24.70 26.48 -8.52
CA ALA A 40 23.99 26.12 -7.30
C ALA A 40 22.46 26.10 -7.49
N GLY A 41 21.93 27.08 -8.22
CA GLY A 41 20.51 27.14 -8.59
C GLY A 41 20.08 25.97 -9.47
N LEU A 42 20.90 25.61 -10.48
CA LEU A 42 20.63 24.46 -11.35
C LEU A 42 20.64 23.14 -10.58
N GLN A 43 21.62 22.94 -9.69
CA GLN A 43 21.69 21.74 -8.85
C GLN A 43 20.49 21.64 -7.89
N ALA A 44 20.10 22.74 -7.25
CA ALA A 44 18.92 22.76 -6.39
C ALA A 44 17.63 22.45 -7.18
N TRP A 45 17.50 22.98 -8.40
CA TRP A 45 16.38 22.69 -9.27
C TRP A 45 16.36 21.23 -9.73
N GLN A 46 17.50 20.66 -10.14
CA GLN A 46 17.62 19.26 -10.53
C GLN A 46 17.20 18.32 -9.39
N ARG A 47 17.71 18.56 -8.17
CA ARG A 47 17.31 17.76 -6.99
C ARG A 47 15.82 17.88 -6.70
N ARG A 48 15.28 19.10 -6.79
CA ARG A 48 13.84 19.33 -6.61
C ARG A 48 13.00 18.55 -7.62
N SER A 49 13.40 18.58 -8.89
CA SER A 49 12.73 17.87 -9.98
C SER A 49 12.80 16.35 -9.78
N ALA A 50 13.97 15.83 -9.40
CA ALA A 50 14.15 14.41 -9.10
C ALA A 50 13.28 13.95 -7.92
N ALA A 51 13.16 14.76 -6.86
CA ALA A 51 12.29 14.47 -5.74
C ALA A 51 10.80 14.45 -6.13
N GLU A 52 10.37 15.39 -6.98
CA GLU A 52 8.99 15.43 -7.49
C GLU A 52 8.68 14.22 -8.38
N ALA A 53 9.62 13.80 -9.23
CA ALA A 53 9.49 12.59 -10.03
C ALA A 53 9.40 11.32 -9.15
N CYS A 54 10.25 11.23 -8.12
CA CYS A 54 10.24 10.12 -7.18
C CYS A 54 8.91 10.01 -6.42
N LEU A 55 8.37 11.12 -5.92
CA LEU A 55 7.05 11.15 -5.28
C LEU A 55 5.92 10.75 -6.24
N ALA A 56 5.98 11.24 -7.47
CA ALA A 56 4.99 10.90 -8.49
C ALA A 56 5.01 9.40 -8.79
N GLU A 57 6.19 8.79 -8.85
CA GLU A 57 6.36 7.36 -9.10
C GLU A 57 5.83 6.52 -7.93
N VAL A 58 6.17 6.84 -6.68
CA VAL A 58 5.59 6.17 -5.50
C VAL A 58 4.06 6.29 -5.51
N GLY A 59 3.54 7.49 -5.80
CA GLY A 59 2.11 7.72 -5.94
C GLY A 59 1.48 6.91 -7.07
N LEU A 60 2.17 6.74 -8.20
CA LEU A 60 1.73 5.94 -9.33
C LEU A 60 1.61 4.47 -8.95
N ARG A 61 2.62 3.88 -8.30
CA ARG A 61 2.61 2.47 -7.88
C ARG A 61 1.49 2.17 -6.89
N LEU A 62 1.22 3.07 -5.95
CA LEU A 62 0.09 2.94 -5.04
C LEU A 62 -1.26 2.99 -5.77
N ARG A 63 -1.39 3.86 -6.78
CA ARG A 63 -2.60 3.95 -7.61
C ARG A 63 -2.78 2.73 -8.49
N GLU A 64 -1.71 2.18 -9.05
CA GLU A 64 -1.74 0.93 -9.81
C GLU A 64 -2.28 -0.21 -8.93
N ALA A 65 -1.70 -0.43 -7.75
CA ALA A 65 -2.16 -1.45 -6.80
C ALA A 65 -3.63 -1.26 -6.40
N ARG A 66 -4.04 -0.02 -6.11
CA ARG A 66 -5.44 0.33 -5.83
C ARG A 66 -6.36 -0.01 -7.01
N ASN A 67 -5.96 0.35 -8.23
CA ASN A 67 -6.78 0.11 -9.42
C ASN A 67 -6.91 -1.38 -9.73
N PHE A 68 -5.86 -2.18 -9.49
CA PHE A 68 -5.97 -3.64 -9.54
C PHE A 68 -6.95 -4.18 -8.50
N ALA A 69 -6.93 -3.64 -7.27
CA ALA A 69 -7.85 -4.09 -6.22
C ALA A 69 -9.32 -3.91 -6.63
N VAL A 70 -9.62 -2.75 -7.23
CA VAL A 70 -10.95 -2.43 -7.77
C VAL A 70 -11.31 -3.33 -8.94
N SER A 71 -10.39 -3.44 -9.92
CA SER A 71 -10.67 -4.13 -11.18
C SER A 71 -10.84 -5.65 -10.98
N GLY A 72 -10.03 -6.24 -10.11
CA GLY A 72 -10.10 -7.65 -9.75
C GLY A 72 -11.18 -7.97 -8.71
N SER A 73 -11.74 -6.97 -8.01
CA SER A 73 -12.59 -7.18 -6.82
C SER A 73 -11.93 -8.05 -5.73
N VAL A 74 -10.60 -8.13 -5.74
CA VAL A 74 -9.76 -8.80 -4.76
C VAL A 74 -8.86 -7.73 -4.15
N GLY A 75 -8.51 -7.82 -2.86
CA GLY A 75 -7.61 -6.82 -2.26
C GLY A 75 -6.21 -6.86 -2.87
N SER A 76 -5.48 -5.75 -2.78
CA SER A 76 -4.06 -5.67 -3.20
C SER A 76 -3.20 -5.18 -2.05
N VAL A 77 -1.90 -5.48 -2.09
CA VAL A 77 -0.95 -5.08 -1.05
C VAL A 77 0.29 -4.44 -1.66
N VAL A 78 0.74 -3.32 -1.10
CA VAL A 78 2.03 -2.70 -1.42
C VAL A 78 2.93 -2.84 -0.22
N ASP A 79 4.05 -3.54 -0.38
CA ASP A 79 5.11 -3.63 0.60
C ASP A 79 6.11 -2.49 0.37
N VAL A 80 6.29 -1.66 1.40
CA VAL A 80 7.18 -0.51 1.40
C VAL A 80 8.36 -0.86 2.29
N ASN A 81 9.45 -1.28 1.66
CA ASN A 81 10.66 -1.74 2.33
C ASN A 81 11.64 -0.58 2.55
N THR A 82 11.62 -0.01 3.75
CA THR A 82 12.45 1.13 4.11
C THR A 82 13.93 0.80 4.23
N ASP A 83 14.28 -0.44 4.55
CA ASP A 83 15.68 -0.86 4.70
C ASP A 83 16.39 -0.91 3.35
N ARG A 84 15.69 -1.45 2.34
CA ARG A 84 16.17 -1.52 0.95
C ARG A 84 15.81 -0.30 0.11
N SER A 85 14.98 0.61 0.63
CA SER A 85 14.37 1.71 -0.13
C SER A 85 13.63 1.20 -1.39
N THR A 86 12.82 0.14 -1.24
CA THR A 86 12.09 -0.46 -2.37
C THR A 86 10.58 -0.53 -2.14
N LEU A 87 9.82 -0.55 -3.23
CA LEU A 87 8.38 -0.81 -3.24
C LEU A 87 8.05 -2.00 -4.13
N THR A 88 7.24 -2.92 -3.61
CA THR A 88 6.74 -4.07 -4.37
C THR A 88 5.25 -4.21 -4.14
N SER A 89 4.48 -4.34 -5.22
CA SER A 89 3.03 -4.53 -5.17
C SER A 89 2.64 -5.97 -5.51
N TYR A 90 1.62 -6.45 -4.81
CA TYR A 90 1.03 -7.77 -4.92
C TYR A 90 -0.44 -7.58 -5.24
N SER A 91 -0.85 -7.95 -6.45
CA SER A 91 -2.21 -7.74 -6.94
C SER A 91 -2.74 -9.00 -7.60
N PHE A 92 -4.06 -9.13 -7.71
CA PHE A 92 -4.70 -10.29 -8.33
C PHE A 92 -5.33 -9.93 -9.67
N VAL A 93 -5.10 -10.76 -10.68
CA VAL A 93 -5.70 -10.61 -12.01
C VAL A 93 -6.50 -11.86 -12.38
N PRO A 94 -7.67 -11.73 -13.02
CA PRO A 94 -8.44 -12.89 -13.47
C PRO A 94 -7.60 -13.79 -14.40
N ALA A 95 -7.56 -15.08 -14.10
CA ALA A 95 -6.82 -16.09 -14.87
C ALA A 95 -7.76 -17.10 -15.52
N ALA A 96 -8.85 -17.48 -14.83
CA ALA A 96 -9.88 -18.35 -15.38
C ALA A 96 -11.26 -17.96 -14.84
N LEU A 97 -12.27 -18.14 -15.68
CA LEU A 97 -13.68 -18.09 -15.32
C LEU A 97 -14.32 -19.39 -15.82
N LEU A 98 -14.98 -20.09 -14.92
CA LEU A 98 -15.70 -21.30 -15.23
C LEU A 98 -17.20 -21.04 -15.06
N SER A 99 -17.90 -21.08 -16.19
CA SER A 99 -19.35 -21.21 -16.24
C SER A 99 -19.74 -22.65 -16.60
N PHE A 100 -20.91 -23.08 -16.15
CA PHE A 100 -21.40 -24.44 -16.39
C PHE A 100 -22.47 -24.51 -17.49
N ASP A 101 -22.61 -23.43 -18.26
CA ASP A 101 -23.52 -23.32 -19.40
C ASP A 101 -22.88 -23.80 -20.74
N GLY A 102 -21.63 -24.26 -20.72
CA GLY A 102 -20.86 -24.69 -21.90
C GLY A 102 -19.69 -25.62 -21.57
N GLU A 103 -18.64 -25.64 -22.42
CA GLU A 103 -17.41 -26.38 -22.11
C GLU A 103 -16.72 -25.77 -20.89
N ALA A 104 -16.41 -26.62 -19.90
CA ALA A 104 -15.70 -26.22 -18.69
C ALA A 104 -14.27 -25.77 -19.04
N GLY A 105 -14.07 -24.46 -19.17
CA GLY A 105 -12.79 -23.86 -19.59
C GLY A 105 -11.66 -24.19 -18.61
N GLY A 106 -10.84 -25.19 -18.96
CA GLY A 106 -9.61 -25.53 -18.24
C GLY A 106 -9.79 -26.27 -16.90
N ALA A 107 -11.00 -26.75 -16.59
CA ALA A 107 -11.30 -27.51 -15.38
C ALA A 107 -12.09 -28.78 -15.70
N THR A 108 -11.79 -29.86 -14.98
CA THR A 108 -12.48 -31.15 -15.13
C THR A 108 -13.46 -31.35 -13.98
N LEU A 109 -14.72 -31.65 -14.30
CA LEU A 109 -15.70 -32.10 -13.32
C LEU A 109 -15.52 -33.60 -13.06
N ARG A 110 -15.16 -33.98 -11.84
CA ARG A 110 -14.88 -35.37 -11.45
C ARG A 110 -15.94 -35.86 -10.48
N GLY A 111 -16.95 -36.58 -10.99
CA GLY A 111 -18.09 -37.05 -10.18
C GLY A 111 -19.09 -35.97 -9.77
N ALA A 112 -18.81 -34.70 -10.10
CA ALA A 112 -19.74 -33.59 -9.99
C ALA A 112 -20.81 -33.63 -11.10
N THR A 113 -22.02 -33.21 -10.78
CA THR A 113 -23.13 -33.11 -11.75
C THR A 113 -23.51 -31.66 -12.00
N THR A 114 -23.99 -31.35 -13.19
CA THR A 114 -24.49 -30.01 -13.49
C THR A 114 -25.96 -29.90 -13.06
N GLU A 115 -26.30 -28.86 -12.31
CA GLU A 115 -27.65 -28.54 -11.85
C GLU A 115 -27.95 -27.06 -12.03
N ARG A 116 -29.17 -26.62 -11.71
CA ARG A 116 -29.51 -25.19 -11.77
C ARG A 116 -28.75 -24.42 -10.69
N GLY A 117 -27.88 -23.51 -11.13
CA GLY A 117 -27.04 -22.66 -10.29
C GLY A 117 -27.76 -21.40 -9.82
N ARG A 118 -26.96 -20.44 -9.35
CA ARG A 118 -27.40 -19.09 -9.00
C ARG A 118 -27.70 -18.29 -10.26
N LEU A 119 -26.83 -18.42 -11.26
CA LEU A 119 -26.91 -17.79 -12.58
C LEU A 119 -26.72 -18.90 -13.62
N GLY A 120 -27.80 -19.33 -14.26
CA GLY A 120 -27.74 -20.44 -15.22
C GLY A 120 -27.48 -21.78 -14.53
N ASN A 121 -26.50 -22.53 -15.00
CA ASN A 121 -26.09 -23.81 -14.45
C ASN A 121 -24.94 -23.67 -13.44
N GLY A 122 -24.94 -24.53 -12.42
CA GLY A 122 -23.88 -24.70 -11.44
C GLY A 122 -23.43 -26.17 -11.34
N ALA A 123 -22.33 -26.42 -10.64
CA ALA A 123 -21.86 -27.76 -10.32
C ALA A 123 -22.31 -28.19 -8.92
N ASN A 124 -22.98 -29.34 -8.82
CA ASN A 124 -23.23 -30.05 -7.56
C ASN A 124 -22.03 -30.93 -7.23
N LEU A 125 -21.37 -30.62 -6.13
CA LEU A 125 -20.13 -31.27 -5.70
C LEU A 125 -20.36 -32.33 -4.61
N SER A 126 -21.62 -32.71 -4.34
CA SER A 126 -21.96 -33.68 -3.30
C SER A 126 -21.38 -35.07 -3.56
N GLY A 127 -21.08 -35.40 -4.82
CA GLY A 127 -20.49 -36.66 -5.26
C GLY A 127 -19.11 -36.53 -5.89
N GLY A 128 -18.49 -35.35 -5.88
CA GLY A 128 -17.29 -35.10 -6.67
C GLY A 128 -16.65 -33.72 -6.48
N ASP A 129 -15.73 -33.36 -7.37
CA ASP A 129 -14.97 -32.12 -7.31
C ASP A 129 -14.82 -31.44 -8.69
N ILE A 130 -14.34 -30.20 -8.65
CA ILE A 130 -13.82 -29.46 -9.79
C ILE A 130 -12.30 -29.47 -9.66
N PHE A 131 -11.61 -30.00 -10.67
CA PHE A 131 -10.16 -30.10 -10.67
C PHE A 131 -9.52 -29.33 -11.80
N PHE A 132 -8.57 -28.45 -11.46
CA PHE A 132 -7.75 -27.71 -12.42
C PHE A 132 -6.42 -28.44 -12.60
N GLU A 133 -6.31 -29.23 -13.67
CA GLU A 133 -5.18 -30.14 -13.93
C GLU A 133 -3.84 -29.42 -14.12
N ASN A 134 -3.87 -28.19 -14.64
CA ASN A 134 -2.67 -27.38 -14.87
C ASN A 134 -2.73 -26.07 -14.09
N ALA A 135 -3.03 -26.16 -12.79
CA ALA A 135 -3.13 -24.99 -11.93
C ALA A 135 -1.86 -24.13 -11.96
N SER A 136 -0.66 -24.72 -12.04
CA SER A 136 0.60 -23.99 -12.19
C SER A 136 0.70 -23.09 -13.42
N ALA A 137 -0.08 -23.35 -14.49
CA ALA A 137 -0.16 -22.46 -15.64
C ALA A 137 -1.18 -21.33 -15.46
N LEU A 138 -2.13 -21.50 -14.53
CA LEU A 138 -3.19 -20.54 -14.23
C LEU A 138 -2.80 -19.59 -13.09
N VAL A 139 -2.05 -20.08 -12.11
CA VAL A 139 -1.72 -19.35 -10.89
C VAL A 139 -0.21 -19.18 -10.73
N SER A 140 0.18 -18.09 -10.07
CA SER A 140 1.58 -17.84 -9.74
C SER A 140 2.03 -18.76 -8.60
N PRO A 141 3.29 -19.22 -8.59
CA PRO A 141 3.84 -19.99 -7.47
C PRO A 141 3.79 -19.20 -6.14
N ASN A 142 3.69 -17.88 -6.23
CA ASN A 142 3.64 -16.97 -5.07
C ASN A 142 2.21 -16.75 -4.56
N GLY A 143 1.16 -17.27 -5.20
CA GLY A 143 -0.20 -17.16 -4.68
C GLY A 143 -1.28 -17.05 -5.75
N ALA A 144 -2.52 -17.11 -5.27
CA ALA A 144 -3.71 -16.99 -6.10
C ALA A 144 -4.93 -16.60 -5.26
N ALA A 145 -6.05 -16.37 -5.95
CA ALA A 145 -7.34 -16.30 -5.30
C ALA A 145 -8.38 -17.11 -6.08
N VAL A 146 -9.36 -17.63 -5.35
CA VAL A 146 -10.53 -18.30 -5.91
C VAL A 146 -11.78 -17.64 -5.36
N ARG A 147 -12.67 -17.22 -6.24
CA ARG A 147 -14.00 -16.70 -5.89
C ARG A 147 -15.06 -17.60 -6.50
N ALA A 148 -16.11 -17.91 -5.76
CA ALA A 148 -17.24 -18.65 -6.28
C ALA A 148 -18.52 -18.35 -5.48
N TRP A 149 -19.67 -18.52 -6.11
CA TRP A 149 -20.93 -18.65 -5.40
C TRP A 149 -21.06 -20.06 -4.85
N LEU A 150 -21.38 -20.18 -3.56
CA LEU A 150 -21.53 -21.45 -2.85
C LEU A 150 -22.90 -21.53 -2.20
N CYS A 151 -23.66 -22.60 -2.44
CA CYS A 151 -24.90 -22.90 -1.73
C CYS A 151 -24.79 -24.25 -1.02
N PRO A 152 -24.39 -24.29 0.27
CA PRO A 152 -24.34 -25.53 1.03
C PRO A 152 -25.71 -26.18 1.08
N LEU A 153 -25.80 -27.46 0.76
CA LEU A 153 -27.07 -28.21 0.79
C LEU A 153 -27.36 -28.76 2.19
N GLY A 154 -26.36 -28.78 3.05
CA GLY A 154 -26.45 -29.24 4.44
C GLY A 154 -25.20 -28.88 5.22
N ALA A 155 -24.90 -29.68 6.24
CA ALA A 155 -23.63 -29.61 6.97
C ALA A 155 -22.81 -30.88 6.74
N PRO A 156 -21.47 -30.80 6.83
CA PRO A 156 -20.63 -31.98 6.86
C PRO A 156 -21.06 -32.98 7.95
N PRO A 157 -20.88 -34.30 7.73
CA PRO A 157 -21.18 -35.30 8.75
C PRO A 157 -20.32 -35.09 10.00
N ARG A 158 -20.81 -35.52 11.16
CA ARG A 158 -20.07 -35.39 12.43
C ARG A 158 -18.70 -36.06 12.33
N GLY A 159 -17.63 -35.31 12.62
CA GLY A 159 -16.25 -35.79 12.54
C GLY A 159 -15.65 -35.74 11.13
N GLY A 160 -16.38 -35.24 10.13
CA GLY A 160 -15.87 -34.98 8.78
C GLY A 160 -15.81 -33.49 8.47
N ALA A 161 -15.24 -33.15 7.32
CA ALA A 161 -15.22 -31.79 6.78
C ALA A 161 -15.44 -31.85 5.26
N TRP A 162 -15.94 -30.76 4.68
CA TRP A 162 -16.03 -30.60 3.22
C TRP A 162 -14.89 -29.74 2.72
N THR A 163 -14.24 -30.12 1.64
CA THR A 163 -13.14 -29.33 1.09
C THR A 163 -13.70 -28.23 0.19
N LEU A 164 -13.64 -26.97 0.63
CA LEU A 164 -14.02 -25.84 -0.21
C LEU A 164 -12.99 -25.60 -1.31
N CYS A 165 -11.71 -25.58 -0.93
CA CYS A 165 -10.59 -25.35 -1.83
C CYS A 165 -9.35 -26.04 -1.29
N ALA A 166 -8.58 -26.70 -2.16
CA ALA A 166 -7.29 -27.26 -1.81
C ALA A 166 -6.27 -27.11 -2.95
N ALA A 167 -5.01 -26.92 -2.59
CA ALA A 167 -3.88 -26.93 -3.53
C ALA A 167 -2.72 -27.74 -2.93
N GLY A 168 -2.56 -28.96 -3.44
CA GLY A 168 -1.63 -29.95 -2.88
C GLY A 168 -1.84 -30.18 -1.38
N GLU A 169 -0.74 -30.45 -0.67
CA GLU A 169 -0.73 -30.61 0.80
C GLU A 169 -0.63 -29.27 1.56
N TRP A 170 -0.39 -28.18 0.82
CA TRP A 170 -0.03 -26.89 1.37
C TRP A 170 -1.26 -26.05 1.73
N LEU A 171 -2.24 -25.94 0.84
CA LEU A 171 -3.47 -25.19 1.12
C LEU A 171 -4.64 -26.15 1.24
N ALA A 172 -5.41 -26.01 2.32
CA ALA A 172 -6.75 -26.57 2.41
C ALA A 172 -7.67 -25.62 3.17
N VAL A 173 -8.81 -25.30 2.58
CA VAL A 173 -9.92 -24.59 3.23
C VAL A 173 -11.09 -25.56 3.29
N GLN A 174 -11.55 -25.86 4.49
CA GLN A 174 -12.56 -26.87 4.75
C GLN A 174 -13.74 -26.28 5.51
N VAL A 175 -14.95 -26.70 5.18
CA VAL A 175 -16.17 -26.42 5.95
C VAL A 175 -16.31 -27.48 7.02
N THR A 176 -16.44 -27.08 8.27
CA THR A 176 -16.59 -27.95 9.44
C THR A 176 -18.07 -28.27 9.72
N PRO A 177 -18.40 -29.29 10.53
CA PRO A 177 -19.80 -29.67 10.82
C PRO A 177 -20.64 -28.58 11.49
N ASP A 178 -20.00 -27.64 12.18
CA ASP A 178 -20.63 -26.46 12.76
C ASP A 178 -20.78 -25.31 11.76
N LEU A 179 -20.48 -25.55 10.47
CA LEU A 179 -20.51 -24.61 9.36
C LEU A 179 -19.51 -23.45 9.49
N GLY A 180 -18.48 -23.62 10.31
CA GLY A 180 -17.28 -22.79 10.28
C GLY A 180 -16.36 -23.16 9.11
N LEU A 181 -15.25 -22.44 9.01
CA LEU A 181 -14.15 -22.78 8.12
C LEU A 181 -12.91 -23.11 8.94
N GLU A 182 -12.23 -24.18 8.54
CA GLU A 182 -10.88 -24.51 8.94
C GLU A 182 -9.95 -24.25 7.75
N VAL A 183 -8.80 -23.65 8.03
CA VAL A 183 -7.80 -23.24 7.04
C VAL A 183 -6.47 -23.84 7.44
N LYS A 184 -5.85 -24.54 6.51
CA LYS A 184 -4.48 -25.03 6.59
C LYS A 184 -3.66 -24.33 5.51
N LEU A 185 -2.54 -23.74 5.90
CA LEU A 185 -1.55 -23.11 5.03
C LEU A 185 -0.15 -23.57 5.46
N GLY A 186 0.38 -24.59 4.77
CA GLY A 186 1.58 -25.31 5.18
C GLY A 186 1.44 -25.86 6.62
N PRO A 187 2.34 -25.48 7.54
CA PRO A 187 2.26 -25.87 8.95
C PRO A 187 1.26 -25.04 9.77
N TRP A 188 0.78 -23.91 9.23
CA TRP A 188 -0.15 -23.04 9.92
C TRP A 188 -1.58 -23.55 9.76
N THR A 189 -2.35 -23.49 10.85
CA THR A 189 -3.77 -23.78 10.85
C THR A 189 -4.53 -22.66 11.55
N GLY A 190 -5.75 -22.42 11.09
CA GLY A 190 -6.65 -21.45 11.69
C GLY A 190 -8.10 -21.80 11.45
N THR A 191 -8.99 -21.25 12.26
CA THR A 191 -10.43 -21.52 12.19
C THR A 191 -11.23 -20.23 12.31
N THR A 192 -12.43 -20.20 11.75
CA THR A 192 -13.33 -19.06 11.91
C THR A 192 -14.14 -19.18 13.19
N ARG A 193 -14.49 -18.04 13.81
CA ARG A 193 -15.42 -18.05 14.94
C ARG A 193 -16.85 -18.29 14.46
N GLY A 194 -17.38 -19.48 14.76
CA GLY A 194 -18.78 -19.82 14.50
C GLY A 194 -19.09 -20.02 13.03
N ARG A 195 -20.38 -19.90 12.69
CA ARG A 195 -20.92 -20.20 11.36
C ARG A 195 -20.45 -19.18 10.34
N ALA A 196 -19.67 -19.66 9.38
CA ALA A 196 -19.22 -18.91 8.23
C ALA A 196 -20.21 -18.99 7.07
N VAL A 197 -20.82 -20.16 6.86
CA VAL A 197 -21.77 -20.43 5.78
C VAL A 197 -23.11 -20.96 6.31
N VAL A 198 -24.18 -20.81 5.54
CA VAL A 198 -25.54 -21.22 5.92
C VAL A 198 -26.14 -22.13 4.85
N PRO A 199 -26.65 -23.32 5.20
CA PRO A 199 -27.30 -24.21 4.26
C PRO A 199 -28.53 -23.59 3.59
N GLY A 200 -28.73 -23.91 2.31
CA GLY A 200 -29.84 -23.43 1.48
C GLY A 200 -29.73 -21.98 1.03
N ARG A 201 -28.63 -21.29 1.33
CA ARG A 201 -28.37 -19.91 0.92
C ARG A 201 -27.11 -19.84 0.07
N TRP A 202 -27.19 -19.06 -1.01
CA TRP A 202 -26.03 -18.69 -1.80
C TRP A 202 -25.15 -17.67 -1.07
N HIS A 203 -23.86 -17.97 -1.01
CA HIS A 203 -22.81 -17.14 -0.44
C HIS A 203 -21.75 -16.80 -1.48
N ASP A 204 -21.32 -15.54 -1.54
CA ASP A 204 -20.14 -15.14 -2.34
C ASP A 204 -18.89 -15.45 -1.52
N VAL A 205 -18.11 -16.45 -1.89
CA VAL A 205 -16.92 -16.86 -1.14
C VAL A 205 -15.67 -16.55 -1.92
N LEU A 206 -14.73 -15.83 -1.30
CA LEU A 206 -13.40 -15.57 -1.83
C LEU A 206 -12.35 -16.14 -0.86
N VAL A 207 -11.44 -16.93 -1.41
CA VAL A 207 -10.23 -17.40 -0.75
C VAL A 207 -9.04 -16.82 -1.50
N ALA A 208 -8.26 -15.96 -0.87
CA ALA A 208 -7.05 -15.39 -1.47
C ALA A 208 -5.85 -15.70 -0.59
N TRP A 209 -4.72 -16.04 -1.19
CA TRP A 209 -3.51 -16.35 -0.45
C TRP A 209 -2.25 -15.89 -1.18
N LYS A 210 -1.21 -15.60 -0.40
CA LYS A 210 0.12 -15.23 -0.84
C LYS A 210 1.13 -16.10 -0.11
N ARG A 211 2.09 -16.62 -0.87
CA ARG A 211 3.27 -17.33 -0.42
C ARG A 211 4.51 -16.42 -0.51
N GLY A 212 5.49 -16.66 0.35
CA GLY A 212 6.81 -16.06 0.24
C GLY A 212 6.95 -14.71 0.96
N ALA A 213 8.09 -14.07 0.74
CA ALA A 213 8.46 -12.85 1.47
C ALA A 213 7.53 -11.65 1.17
N PRO A 214 7.39 -10.70 2.11
CA PRO A 214 7.91 -10.75 3.48
C PRO A 214 7.11 -11.62 4.46
N ALA A 215 5.90 -12.02 4.11
CA ALA A 215 5.06 -12.87 4.93
C ALA A 215 4.04 -13.58 4.04
N GLU A 216 3.72 -14.80 4.45
CA GLU A 216 2.58 -15.52 3.90
C GLU A 216 1.28 -14.93 4.43
N GLU A 217 0.27 -14.89 3.57
CA GLU A 217 -1.03 -14.33 3.90
C GLU A 217 -2.14 -15.22 3.36
N ILE A 218 -3.23 -15.25 4.12
CA ILE A 218 -4.51 -15.79 3.66
C ILE A 218 -5.61 -14.84 4.07
N ALA A 219 -6.54 -14.62 3.16
CA ALA A 219 -7.73 -13.81 3.34
C ALA A 219 -8.95 -14.63 2.90
N LEU A 220 -9.95 -14.66 3.77
CA LEU A 220 -11.25 -15.23 3.48
C LEU A 220 -12.29 -14.13 3.49
N ARG A 221 -13.22 -14.17 2.54
CA ARG A 221 -14.37 -13.28 2.48
C ARG A 221 -15.62 -14.06 2.16
N ILE A 222 -16.71 -13.75 2.86
CA ILE A 222 -18.03 -14.32 2.64
C ILE A 222 -19.04 -13.18 2.53
N ASP A 223 -19.83 -13.16 1.45
CA ASP A 223 -20.85 -12.14 1.19
C ASP A 223 -20.30 -10.71 1.24
N GLY A 224 -19.08 -10.51 0.72
CA GLY A 224 -18.40 -9.23 0.75
C GLY A 224 -17.80 -8.85 2.11
N VAL A 225 -17.99 -9.65 3.15
CA VAL A 225 -17.46 -9.43 4.50
C VAL A 225 -16.25 -10.30 4.72
N ASP A 226 -15.11 -9.69 5.05
CA ASP A 226 -13.93 -10.47 5.34
C ASP A 226 -14.07 -11.22 6.66
N VAL A 227 -13.69 -12.50 6.65
CA VAL A 227 -13.84 -13.40 7.79
C VAL A 227 -12.55 -13.40 8.61
N ARG A 228 -12.68 -13.21 9.92
CA ARG A 228 -11.56 -13.35 10.85
C ARG A 228 -11.24 -14.83 11.03
N ILE A 229 -9.97 -15.17 10.81
CA ILE A 229 -9.42 -16.50 11.07
C ILE A 229 -8.61 -16.40 12.36
N ASP A 230 -8.99 -17.19 13.36
CA ASP A 230 -8.20 -17.35 14.58
C ASP A 230 -7.17 -18.45 14.37
N GLY A 231 -5.91 -18.10 14.59
CA GLY A 231 -4.77 -19.01 14.53
C GLY A 231 -3.56 -18.34 15.15
N PRO A 232 -2.36 -18.94 15.06
CA PRO A 232 -1.12 -18.30 15.47
C PRO A 232 -0.95 -16.93 14.79
N GLU A 233 -0.44 -15.94 15.54
CA GLU A 233 -0.35 -14.53 15.11
C GLU A 233 0.47 -14.31 13.83
N ARG A 234 1.40 -15.22 13.52
CA ARG A 234 2.20 -15.16 12.30
C ARG A 234 2.13 -16.47 11.55
N ILE A 235 1.90 -16.35 10.24
CA ILE A 235 2.16 -17.41 9.28
C ILE A 235 3.65 -17.30 8.96
N ALA A 236 4.45 -18.20 9.53
CA ALA A 236 5.87 -18.25 9.21
C ALA A 236 6.02 -18.62 7.73
N ALA A 237 6.89 -17.91 7.02
CA ALA A 237 7.19 -18.26 5.63
C ALA A 237 7.69 -19.71 5.58
N HIS A 238 6.95 -20.56 4.87
CA HIS A 238 7.27 -21.95 4.68
C HIS A 238 7.58 -22.15 3.21
N ASP A 239 8.81 -22.56 2.92
CA ASP A 239 9.16 -23.01 1.58
C ASP A 239 8.97 -24.52 1.49
N PRO A 240 7.86 -25.03 0.90
CA PRO A 240 7.67 -26.45 0.68
C PRO A 240 8.69 -27.07 -0.30
N GLY A 241 9.56 -26.26 -0.95
CA GLY A 241 10.58 -26.71 -1.90
C GLY A 241 10.03 -27.21 -3.24
N ILE A 242 8.73 -27.48 -3.34
CA ILE A 242 8.00 -27.91 -4.53
C ILE A 242 6.85 -26.92 -4.79
N ASP A 243 6.49 -26.72 -6.06
CA ASP A 243 5.30 -25.95 -6.43
C ASP A 243 4.03 -26.65 -5.92
N PRO A 244 3.29 -26.09 -4.94
CA PRO A 244 2.09 -26.72 -4.39
C PRO A 244 0.97 -26.86 -5.43
N PHE A 245 1.02 -26.10 -6.53
CA PHE A 245 0.04 -26.16 -7.62
C PHE A 245 0.38 -27.20 -8.68
N GLY A 246 1.57 -27.82 -8.60
CA GLY A 246 1.93 -28.91 -9.50
C GLY A 246 1.01 -30.13 -9.36
N ALA A 247 0.37 -30.27 -8.18
CA ALA A 247 -0.65 -31.30 -7.92
C ALA A 247 -2.07 -30.89 -8.36
N GLY A 248 -2.25 -29.67 -8.87
CA GLY A 248 -3.55 -29.09 -9.24
C GLY A 248 -4.20 -28.26 -8.12
N LEU A 249 -5.29 -27.59 -8.50
CA LEU A 249 -6.18 -26.85 -7.62
C LEU A 249 -7.55 -27.56 -7.64
N THR A 250 -8.12 -27.84 -6.48
CA THR A 250 -9.37 -28.59 -6.34
C THR A 250 -10.41 -27.77 -5.58
N LEU A 251 -11.67 -27.79 -6.06
CA LEU A 251 -12.84 -27.32 -5.32
C LEU A 251 -13.76 -28.52 -5.09
N GLY A 252 -14.00 -28.88 -3.84
CA GLY A 252 -14.67 -30.13 -3.47
C GLY A 252 -13.71 -31.23 -3.02
N PRO A 253 -14.25 -32.39 -2.59
CA PRO A 253 -15.69 -32.69 -2.53
C PRO A 253 -16.40 -31.93 -1.42
N LEU A 254 -17.63 -31.48 -1.70
CA LEU A 254 -18.43 -30.66 -0.79
C LEU A 254 -19.93 -30.83 -1.06
N GLY A 255 -20.74 -30.94 0.00
CA GLY A 255 -22.20 -31.05 -0.12
C GLY A 255 -22.86 -29.70 -0.44
N ALA A 256 -22.53 -29.10 -1.58
CA ALA A 256 -23.02 -27.80 -2.02
C ALA A 256 -23.14 -27.72 -3.55
N LEU A 257 -23.93 -26.74 -3.99
CA LEU A 257 -23.88 -26.22 -5.36
C LEU A 257 -22.83 -25.11 -5.43
N ILE A 258 -22.02 -25.11 -6.49
CA ILE A 258 -21.07 -24.06 -6.82
C ILE A 258 -21.40 -23.43 -8.18
N ASP A 259 -21.21 -22.12 -8.29
CA ASP A 259 -21.46 -21.36 -9.51
C ASP A 259 -20.45 -20.21 -9.68
N GLU A 260 -20.25 -19.75 -10.93
CA GLU A 260 -19.35 -18.66 -11.33
C GLU A 260 -17.96 -18.72 -10.69
N VAL A 261 -17.25 -19.84 -10.89
CA VAL A 261 -15.92 -20.02 -10.30
C VAL A 261 -14.92 -19.14 -11.06
N GLN A 262 -14.27 -18.24 -10.33
CA GLN A 262 -13.22 -17.36 -10.83
C GLN A 262 -11.91 -17.69 -10.13
N VAL A 263 -10.85 -17.90 -10.92
CA VAL A 263 -9.48 -18.07 -10.43
C VAL A 263 -8.68 -16.84 -10.82
N PHE A 264 -7.91 -16.32 -9.88
CA PHE A 264 -7.06 -15.16 -10.06
C PHE A 264 -5.60 -15.54 -9.83
N ALA A 265 -4.71 -15.09 -10.71
CA ALA A 265 -3.28 -15.20 -10.52
C ALA A 265 -2.79 -14.03 -9.65
N LEU A 266 -1.91 -14.31 -8.69
CA LEU A 266 -1.15 -13.26 -8.03
C LEU A 266 -0.05 -12.75 -8.97
N ILE A 267 -0.08 -11.47 -9.28
CA ILE A 267 1.01 -10.76 -9.95
C ILE A 267 1.81 -9.96 -8.93
N GLU A 268 3.13 -10.10 -9.02
CA GLU A 268 4.10 -9.30 -8.28
C GLU A 268 4.68 -8.27 -9.24
N SER A 269 4.61 -6.98 -8.89
CA SER A 269 5.30 -5.97 -9.68
C SER A 269 6.80 -6.12 -9.51
N PRO A 270 7.61 -5.72 -10.51
CA PRO A 270 9.05 -5.57 -10.30
C PRO A 270 9.34 -4.73 -9.05
N GLU A 271 10.36 -5.12 -8.29
CA GLU A 271 10.84 -4.34 -7.13
C GLU A 271 11.27 -2.96 -7.66
N HIS A 272 10.58 -1.91 -7.22
CA HIS A 272 10.90 -0.54 -7.59
C HIS A 272 11.87 0.05 -6.58
N GLU A 273 13.11 0.27 -7.00
CA GLU A 273 14.14 0.91 -6.18
C GLU A 273 14.03 2.44 -6.26
N ILE A 274 13.98 3.08 -5.11
CA ILE A 274 14.04 4.54 -5.00
C ILE A 274 15.44 5.01 -5.43
N PRO A 275 15.56 6.06 -6.26
CA PRO A 275 16.86 6.60 -6.68
C PRO A 275 17.79 6.85 -5.49
N GLY A 276 19.08 6.53 -5.63
CA GLY A 276 20.04 6.52 -4.51
C GLY A 276 20.25 7.86 -3.81
N GLU A 277 19.89 8.99 -4.43
CA GLU A 277 19.84 10.30 -3.77
C GLU A 277 18.71 10.44 -2.74
N PHE A 278 17.73 9.53 -2.72
CA PHE A 278 16.60 9.53 -1.81
C PHE A 278 16.50 8.19 -1.06
N VAL A 279 15.83 8.22 0.09
CA VAL A 279 15.56 7.03 0.89
C VAL A 279 14.13 7.06 1.44
N LEU A 280 13.57 5.87 1.62
CA LEU A 280 12.35 5.68 2.39
C LEU A 280 12.68 5.70 3.88
N VAL A 281 11.89 6.44 4.66
CA VAL A 281 12.11 6.65 6.09
C VAL A 281 10.89 6.23 6.89
N GLY A 282 11.12 5.71 8.09
CA GLY A 282 10.09 5.17 8.98
C GLY A 282 9.94 3.65 8.85
N PRO A 283 9.04 3.02 9.62
CA PRO A 283 8.94 1.58 9.68
C PRO A 283 8.54 0.96 8.33
N ARG A 284 9.03 -0.26 8.08
CA ARG A 284 8.53 -1.07 6.96
C ARG A 284 7.01 -1.17 7.07
N THR A 285 6.32 -0.73 6.03
CA THR A 285 4.87 -0.58 6.04
C THR A 285 4.27 -1.40 4.92
N ARG A 286 3.15 -2.08 5.20
CA ARG A 286 2.37 -2.78 4.17
C ARG A 286 1.03 -2.09 4.00
N VAL A 287 0.83 -1.48 2.83
CA VAL A 287 -0.41 -0.78 2.49
C VAL A 287 -1.37 -1.80 1.91
N HIS A 288 -2.49 -2.03 2.58
CA HIS A 288 -3.49 -3.00 2.16
C HIS A 288 -4.68 -2.24 1.58
N PHE A 289 -4.99 -2.48 0.31
CA PHE A 289 -6.17 -1.96 -0.35
C PHE A 289 -7.29 -3.01 -0.31
N ALA A 290 -8.47 -2.60 0.14
CA ALA A 290 -9.68 -3.37 0.01
C ALA A 290 -10.13 -3.42 -1.47
N PRO A 291 -11.03 -4.36 -1.85
CA PRO A 291 -11.59 -4.44 -3.20
C PRO A 291 -12.29 -3.15 -3.66
N SER A 292 -12.73 -2.30 -2.74
CA SER A 292 -13.30 -0.99 -3.06
C SER A 292 -12.25 0.03 -3.52
N GLY A 293 -10.97 -0.28 -3.36
CA GLY A 293 -9.84 0.64 -3.55
C GLY A 293 -9.58 1.56 -2.36
N ALA A 294 -10.35 1.44 -1.28
CA ALA A 294 -10.08 2.08 0.01
C ALA A 294 -8.96 1.35 0.77
N LEU A 295 -8.41 1.97 1.82
CA LEU A 295 -7.54 1.21 2.74
C LEU A 295 -8.36 0.15 3.48
N ASP A 296 -7.74 -1.01 3.69
CA ASP A 296 -8.35 -2.09 4.47
C ASP A 296 -8.36 -1.72 5.95
N LEU A 297 -9.55 -1.37 6.45
CA LEU A 297 -9.76 -0.88 7.83
C LEU A 297 -9.38 -1.88 8.93
N ARG A 298 -9.15 -3.15 8.59
CA ARG A 298 -8.66 -4.18 9.54
C ARG A 298 -7.16 -4.08 9.78
N ARG A 299 -6.45 -3.49 8.83
CA ARG A 299 -5.00 -3.32 8.83
C ARG A 299 -4.60 -1.85 9.08
N HIS A 300 -5.49 -0.92 8.74
CA HIS A 300 -5.27 0.52 8.81
C HIS A 300 -6.44 1.18 9.51
N ASP A 301 -6.23 1.66 10.73
CA ASP A 301 -7.16 2.51 11.47
C ASP A 301 -6.96 4.00 11.17
N GLU A 302 -5.81 4.36 10.64
CA GLU A 302 -5.42 5.73 10.27
C GLU A 302 -4.92 5.82 8.81
N PRO A 303 -4.90 7.03 8.22
CA PRO A 303 -4.22 7.27 6.96
C PRO A 303 -2.75 6.85 7.01
N VAL A 304 -2.25 6.30 5.90
CA VAL A 304 -0.85 5.87 5.79
C VAL A 304 -0.01 6.96 5.15
N ALA A 305 1.17 7.24 5.72
CA ALA A 305 2.16 8.14 5.14
C ALA A 305 3.43 7.36 4.77
N ILE A 306 3.84 7.46 3.50
CA ILE A 306 5.14 6.97 3.03
C ILE A 306 6.05 8.18 2.91
N THR A 307 7.13 8.22 3.70
CA THR A 307 8.04 9.36 3.72
C THR A 307 9.27 9.06 2.87
N ILE A 308 9.62 10.00 2.00
CA ILE A 308 10.82 10.03 1.18
C ILE A 308 11.69 11.19 1.65
N ALA A 309 12.97 10.96 1.90
CA ALA A 309 13.91 12.00 2.32
C ALA A 309 15.18 11.98 1.48
N ASP A 310 15.86 13.13 1.39
CA ASP A 310 17.21 13.23 0.80
C ASP A 310 18.17 12.37 1.64
N ALA A 311 18.90 11.47 0.98
CA ALA A 311 19.83 10.55 1.63
C ALA A 311 20.91 11.29 2.42
N ALA A 312 21.42 12.41 1.90
CA ALA A 312 22.46 13.18 2.57
C ALA A 312 21.94 13.89 3.83
N GLU A 313 20.69 14.35 3.82
CA GLU A 313 20.05 14.95 5.00
C GLU A 313 19.79 13.90 6.09
N VAL A 314 19.40 12.68 5.69
CA VAL A 314 19.25 11.56 6.62
C VAL A 314 20.60 11.16 7.22
N ASP A 315 21.65 11.02 6.40
CA ASP A 315 22.99 10.69 6.87
C ASP A 315 23.56 11.74 7.82
N ALA A 316 23.31 13.03 7.53
CA ALA A 316 23.69 14.14 8.39
C ALA A 316 22.96 14.11 9.74
N ALA A 317 21.64 13.84 9.73
CA ALA A 317 20.82 13.73 10.94
C ALA A 317 21.22 12.54 11.82
N VAL A 318 21.64 11.43 11.20
CA VAL A 318 22.07 10.19 11.87
C VAL A 318 23.53 10.28 12.36
N GLY A 319 24.27 11.33 12.01
CA GLY A 319 25.62 11.60 12.52
C GLY A 319 26.67 10.57 12.07
N GLY A 320 26.46 9.89 10.93
CA GLY A 320 27.40 8.90 10.40
C GLY A 320 27.46 7.56 11.17
N ALA A 321 26.52 7.28 12.06
CA ALA A 321 26.43 6.00 12.74
C ALA A 321 26.03 4.87 11.75
N ARG A 322 26.99 4.01 11.40
CA ARG A 322 26.88 2.94 10.38
C ARG A 322 25.82 1.86 10.65
N THR A 323 25.07 1.92 11.75
CA THR A 323 24.21 0.82 12.25
C THR A 323 22.82 1.27 12.69
N ILE A 324 22.34 2.43 12.23
CA ILE A 324 20.94 2.80 12.45
C ILE A 324 20.09 2.23 11.32
N VAL A 325 19.14 1.38 11.68
CA VAL A 325 18.13 0.85 10.76
C VAL A 325 17.26 2.02 10.33
N LYS A 326 17.16 2.28 9.02
CA LYS A 326 16.34 3.38 8.44
C LYS A 326 14.90 3.41 8.97
N SER A 327 14.40 2.24 9.40
CA SER A 327 13.08 2.07 10.01
C SER A 327 12.87 2.78 11.35
N ALA A 328 13.95 3.19 12.04
CA ALA A 328 13.89 3.87 13.33
C ALA A 328 14.21 5.38 13.25
N VAL A 329 14.47 5.91 12.06
CA VAL A 329 14.85 7.31 11.87
C VAL A 329 13.60 8.16 11.71
N GLU A 330 13.47 9.23 12.51
CA GLU A 330 12.52 10.30 12.21
C GLU A 330 13.02 11.10 11.02
N ALA A 331 12.19 11.26 9.99
CA ALA A 331 12.59 11.95 8.78
C ALA A 331 12.95 13.42 9.06
N PRO A 332 14.08 13.93 8.54
CA PRO A 332 14.44 15.34 8.70
C PRO A 332 13.36 16.22 8.07
N ALA A 333 12.95 17.31 8.74
CA ALA A 333 11.93 18.22 8.20
C ALA A 333 12.35 18.85 6.87
N ARG A 334 13.65 19.08 6.68
CA ARG A 334 14.22 19.62 5.44
C ARG A 334 14.45 18.52 4.42
N GLY A 335 13.98 18.73 3.18
CA GLY A 335 14.25 17.82 2.07
C GLY A 335 13.39 16.55 2.07
N SER A 336 12.44 16.43 3.00
CA SER A 336 11.51 15.31 3.05
C SER A 336 10.18 15.63 2.38
N ALA A 337 9.54 14.59 1.88
CA ALA A 337 8.20 14.64 1.31
C ALA A 337 7.44 13.36 1.66
N ARG A 338 6.11 13.44 1.63
CA ARG A 338 5.22 12.34 1.98
C ARG A 338 4.27 12.04 0.83
N VAL A 339 4.01 10.76 0.64
CA VAL A 339 2.85 10.28 -0.11
C VAL A 339 1.84 9.77 0.92
N TRP A 340 0.68 10.41 0.94
CA TRP A 340 -0.41 10.09 1.83
C TRP A 340 -1.44 9.21 1.13
N ILE A 341 -1.90 8.18 1.84
CA ILE A 341 -3.06 7.38 1.47
C ILE A 341 -4.13 7.57 2.54
N GLU A 342 -5.22 8.26 2.20
CA GLU A 342 -6.37 8.38 3.09
C GLU A 342 -7.11 7.04 3.22
N LEU A 343 -7.91 6.88 4.29
CA LEU A 343 -8.77 5.71 4.47
C LEU A 343 -9.70 5.46 3.27
N SER A 344 -10.13 6.53 2.59
CA SER A 344 -10.92 6.48 1.36
C SER A 344 -10.19 5.85 0.16
N GLY A 345 -8.88 5.66 0.26
CA GLY A 345 -8.00 5.25 -0.85
C GLY A 345 -7.52 6.41 -1.71
N ARG A 346 -7.81 7.67 -1.33
CA ARG A 346 -7.27 8.85 -2.03
C ARG A 346 -5.76 8.95 -1.79
N ILE A 347 -5.01 9.10 -2.88
CA ILE A 347 -3.54 9.19 -2.85
C ILE A 347 -3.08 10.56 -3.32
N TRP A 348 -2.35 11.28 -2.47
CA TRP A 348 -1.80 12.60 -2.73
C TRP A 348 -0.40 12.74 -2.12
N SER A 349 0.34 13.75 -2.53
CA SER A 349 1.70 13.99 -2.03
C SER A 349 1.86 15.40 -1.47
N GLU A 350 2.74 15.53 -0.49
CA GLU A 350 3.06 16.76 0.22
C GLU A 350 4.57 16.89 0.37
N ARG A 351 5.09 18.11 0.27
CA ARG A 351 6.47 18.39 0.67
C ARG A 351 6.47 18.98 2.08
N LEU A 352 7.39 18.50 2.92
CA LEU A 352 7.58 19.06 4.24
C LEU A 352 8.46 20.31 4.12
N GLU A 353 7.94 21.43 4.60
CA GLU A 353 8.71 22.66 4.72
C GLU A 353 9.57 22.60 6.00
N PRO A 354 10.81 23.10 5.99
CA PRO A 354 11.66 23.15 7.17
C PRO A 354 11.03 24.04 8.25
N ALA A 355 11.02 23.57 9.49
CA ALA A 355 10.50 24.30 10.64
C ALA A 355 11.49 25.38 11.14
N GLU A 356 11.68 26.48 10.39
CA GLU A 356 12.04 27.83 10.88
C GLU A 356 12.07 28.80 9.66
N ALA A 357 11.44 29.97 9.68
CA ALA A 357 11.46 30.99 10.73
C ALA A 357 10.05 31.38 11.24
N ALA A 358 9.65 30.82 12.38
CA ALA A 358 8.70 31.50 13.25
C ALA A 358 9.51 32.52 14.07
N ALA A 359 9.32 33.81 13.80
CA ALA A 359 9.94 34.87 14.58
C ALA A 359 9.66 34.66 16.08
N PRO A 360 10.64 34.89 16.98
CA PRO A 360 10.40 34.74 18.40
C PRO A 360 9.26 35.69 18.83
N PRO A 361 8.34 35.25 19.71
CA PRO A 361 7.27 36.10 20.18
C PRO A 361 7.89 37.33 20.87
N ALA A 362 7.50 38.52 20.41
CA ALA A 362 7.94 39.78 20.98
C ALA A 362 7.72 39.76 22.50
N GLU A 363 8.79 39.98 23.26
CA GLU A 363 8.75 40.17 24.70
C GLU A 363 7.69 41.23 25.05
N LYS A 364 6.60 40.79 25.68
CA LYS A 364 5.71 41.70 26.38
C LYS A 364 6.51 42.30 27.54
N LYS A 365 6.94 43.55 27.39
CA LYS A 365 7.37 44.42 28.49
C LYS A 365 6.36 44.32 29.62
N THR A 366 6.76 43.65 30.68
CA THR A 366 6.10 43.67 31.99
C THR A 366 6.39 45.02 32.62
N MET A 367 5.34 45.79 32.90
CA MET A 367 5.38 46.86 33.91
C MET A 367 4.65 46.39 35.18
N PRO A 368 5.07 46.88 36.35
CA PRO A 368 4.95 46.13 37.60
C PRO A 368 3.56 46.23 38.24
N ALA A 369 3.25 45.20 39.02
CA ALA A 369 2.06 45.08 39.86
C ALA A 369 1.98 46.23 40.87
N LYS A 370 0.78 46.81 40.99
CA LYS A 370 0.41 47.69 42.09
C LYS A 370 -0.61 46.97 42.99
N GLU A 371 -0.35 47.09 44.27
CA GLU A 371 -0.87 46.31 45.39
C GLU A 371 -2.40 46.28 45.52
N THR A 372 -2.89 45.11 45.93
CA THR A 372 -4.20 44.91 46.56
C THR A 372 -4.25 45.60 47.93
N PRO A 373 -5.45 45.92 48.45
CA PRO A 373 -5.79 45.26 49.70
C PRO A 373 -7.19 44.65 49.74
N ALA A 374 -7.29 43.70 50.66
CA ALA A 374 -8.30 42.68 50.85
C ALA A 374 -9.62 43.14 51.51
N SER A 375 -10.64 42.27 51.40
CA SER A 375 -11.74 41.97 52.35
C SER A 375 -12.99 41.63 51.54
N GLY A 376 -13.75 40.54 51.71
CA GLY A 376 -13.76 39.45 52.67
C GLY A 376 -14.81 38.43 52.20
N ALA A 377 -14.66 37.16 52.56
CA ALA A 377 -15.72 36.15 52.44
C ALA A 377 -16.63 36.22 53.69
N PRO A 378 -17.67 35.37 53.91
CA PRO A 378 -18.24 34.31 53.05
C PRO A 378 -19.80 34.25 53.10
N LYS A 379 -20.45 33.35 52.32
CA LYS A 379 -21.41 32.36 52.87
C LYS A 379 -21.99 31.38 51.82
N LYS A 380 -22.13 30.14 52.31
CA LYS A 380 -22.79 28.95 51.74
C LYS A 380 -24.32 29.10 51.62
N ALA A 381 -24.90 28.39 50.65
CA ALA A 381 -26.14 27.56 50.67
C ALA A 381 -26.58 27.40 49.20
N GLY A 382 -27.07 26.29 48.66
CA GLY A 382 -27.62 25.04 49.17
C GLY A 382 -28.67 24.55 48.15
N ALA A 383 -28.86 23.21 48.05
CA ALA A 383 -30.02 22.48 47.49
C ALA A 383 -30.36 22.68 45.98
N ALA A 384 -30.25 21.65 45.14
CA ALA A 384 -31.19 20.52 44.96
C ALA A 384 -32.51 20.91 44.26
N GLY A 385 -32.77 20.27 43.12
CA GLY A 385 -34.03 20.38 42.39
C GLY A 385 -34.09 19.37 41.25
N ALA A 386 -34.64 18.19 41.54
CA ALA A 386 -35.11 17.21 40.58
C ALA A 386 -36.48 17.63 39.99
N GLY A 387 -36.82 17.08 38.83
CA GLY A 387 -38.14 17.18 38.17
C GLY A 387 -37.96 16.84 36.69
N GLU A 388 -38.01 15.56 36.28
CA GLU A 388 -39.21 14.72 36.09
C GLU A 388 -40.00 15.07 34.81
N ALA A 389 -39.99 14.08 33.90
CA ALA A 389 -40.95 13.68 32.86
C ALA A 389 -41.88 14.70 32.18
N ALA A 390 -41.98 14.61 30.84
CA ALA A 390 -43.19 14.10 30.17
C ALA A 390 -43.07 14.03 28.64
N HIS A 391 -43.61 12.93 28.11
CA HIS A 391 -43.95 12.62 26.73
C HIS A 391 -44.89 13.64 26.06
N ALA A 392 -44.76 13.76 24.73
CA ALA A 392 -45.80 13.77 23.67
C ALA A 392 -45.20 14.48 22.44
N LYS A 393 -45.20 13.99 21.20
CA LYS A 393 -46.07 13.06 20.45
C LYS A 393 -45.24 12.29 19.42
#